data_AF-A0A3M1A7Q6-F1
#
_entry.id   AF-A0A3M1A7Q6-F1
#
_cell.length_a   1.000
_cell.length_b   1.000
_cell.length_c   1.000
_cell.angle_alpha   90.00
_cell.angle_beta   90.00
_cell.angle_gamma   90.00
#
_symmetry.space_group_name_H-M   'P 1'
#
loop_
_entity.id
_entity.type
_entity.pdbx_description
1 polymer ?
#
loop_
_entity_poly.entity_id
_entity_poly.type
_entity_poly.pdbx_seq_one_letter_code
_entity_poly.pdbx_strand_id
1 'polypeptide(L)'
;MNVLPEKNYLTEPRGLKSWLFTLDHKRIGLMYLFAIMFFFFVGGVFAVLIRMELLHPGKDLVSANTYNQLFTLHGAIMIFLFIIP
;
A
#
# COMPACT_ATOMS: atom_id res chain seq x y z
N MET A 1 -21.56 30.44 -27.81
CA MET A 1 -20.51 30.39 -26.78
C MET A 1 -20.02 28.95 -26.69
N ASN A 2 -18.78 28.68 -27.13
CA ASN A 2 -18.17 27.36 -26.92
C ASN A 2 -17.69 27.31 -25.48
N VAL A 3 -18.47 26.66 -24.61
CA VAL A 3 -18.07 26.37 -23.24
C VAL A 3 -17.00 25.29 -23.33
N LEU A 4 -15.75 25.62 -23.01
CA LEU A 4 -14.70 24.61 -22.90
C LEU A 4 -15.12 23.60 -21.83
N PRO A 5 -14.92 22.29 -22.04
CA PRO A 5 -15.30 21.29 -21.07
C PRO A 5 -14.59 21.57 -19.74
N GLU A 6 -15.34 21.50 -18.65
CA GLU A 6 -14.81 21.71 -17.30
C GLU A 6 -13.66 20.72 -17.04
N LYS A 7 -12.54 21.23 -16.52
CA LYS A 7 -11.39 20.39 -16.15
C LYS A 7 -11.79 19.48 -15.00
N ASN A 8 -11.76 18.18 -15.25
CA ASN A 8 -12.18 17.14 -14.33
C ASN A 8 -11.16 15.99 -14.39
N TYR A 9 -11.05 15.14 -13.37
CA TYR A 9 -10.16 13.97 -13.37
C TYR A 9 -10.34 13.03 -14.58
N LEU A 10 -11.47 13.09 -15.30
CA LEU A 10 -11.69 12.34 -16.55
C LEU A 10 -11.12 13.03 -17.80
N THR A 11 -11.05 14.36 -17.80
CA THR A 11 -10.68 15.20 -18.96
C THR A 11 -9.29 15.83 -18.85
N GLU A 12 -8.63 15.72 -17.70
CA GLU A 12 -7.27 16.23 -17.47
C GLU A 12 -6.22 15.52 -18.35
N PRO A 13 -5.22 16.24 -18.89
CA PRO A 13 -4.18 15.71 -19.78
C PRO A 13 -3.48 14.47 -19.21
N ARG A 14 -3.27 13.48 -20.08
CA ARG A 14 -2.64 12.20 -19.71
C ARG A 14 -1.14 12.38 -19.49
N GLY A 15 -0.58 11.72 -18.48
CA GLY A 15 0.87 11.64 -18.26
C GLY A 15 1.29 11.75 -16.80
N LEU A 16 2.51 11.30 -16.49
CA LEU A 16 3.05 11.25 -15.12
C LEU A 16 3.05 12.63 -14.44
N LYS A 17 3.37 13.70 -15.18
CA LYS A 17 3.34 15.08 -14.65
C LYS A 17 1.94 15.51 -14.19
N SER A 18 0.88 15.08 -14.87
CA SER A 18 -0.50 15.42 -14.48
C SER A 18 -0.90 14.74 -13.17
N TRP A 19 -0.44 13.51 -12.93
CA TRP A 19 -0.73 12.78 -11.69
C TRP A 19 0.11 13.27 -10.51
N LEU A 20 1.40 13.51 -10.71
CA LEU A 20 2.33 13.95 -9.65
C LEU A 20 1.98 15.34 -9.10
N PHE A 21 1.49 16.24 -9.95
CA PHE A 21 1.17 17.62 -9.57
C PHE A 21 -0.34 17.89 -9.57
N THR A 22 -1.18 16.86 -9.39
CA THR A 22 -2.64 17.01 -9.37
C THR A 22 -3.11 17.64 -8.04
N LEU A 23 -4.18 18.44 -8.11
CA LEU A 23 -4.89 18.97 -6.94
C LEU A 23 -6.30 18.34 -6.78
N ASP A 24 -6.66 17.40 -7.66
CA ASP A 24 -7.97 16.74 -7.61
C ASP A 24 -7.97 15.64 -6.53
N HIS A 25 -8.77 15.81 -5.49
CA HIS A 25 -8.88 14.88 -4.36
C HIS A 25 -9.31 13.47 -4.78
N LYS A 26 -10.03 13.30 -5.91
CA LYS A 26 -10.43 11.98 -6.42
C LYS A 26 -9.23 11.24 -7.01
N ARG A 27 -8.33 11.95 -7.70
CA ARG A 27 -7.07 11.37 -8.21
C ARG A 27 -6.13 11.02 -7.08
N ILE A 28 -6.02 11.91 -6.08
CA ILE A 28 -5.25 11.65 -4.86
C ILE A 28 -5.79 10.41 -4.14
N GLY A 29 -7.11 10.33 -3.94
CA GLY A 29 -7.76 9.17 -3.33
C GLY A 29 -7.48 7.86 -4.07
N LEU A 30 -7.44 7.88 -5.41
CA LEU A 30 -7.09 6.69 -6.20
C LEU A 30 -5.62 6.29 -6.04
N MET A 31 -4.69 7.26 -6.01
CA MET A 31 -3.26 6.98 -5.75
C MET A 31 -3.07 6.34 -4.37
N TYR A 32 -3.77 6.87 -3.36
CA TYR A 32 -3.80 6.29 -2.02
C TYR A 32 -4.39 4.89 -2.02
N LEU A 33 -5.52 4.65 -2.69
CA LEU A 33 -6.12 3.32 -2.81
C LEU A 33 -5.12 2.30 -3.38
N PHE A 34 -4.39 2.65 -4.43
CA PHE A 34 -3.36 1.78 -4.99
C PHE A 34 -2.19 1.54 -4.01
N ALA A 35 -1.72 2.59 -3.33
CA ALA A 35 -0.65 2.48 -2.35
C ALA A 35 -1.03 1.57 -1.17
N ILE A 36 -2.21 1.77 -0.58
CA ILE A 36 -2.66 0.97 0.57
C ILE A 36 -2.87 -0.48 0.17
N MET A 37 -3.43 -0.75 -1.02
CA MET A 37 -3.61 -2.11 -1.51
C MET A 37 -2.26 -2.80 -1.73
N PHE A 38 -1.27 -2.08 -2.27
CA PHE A 38 0.09 -2.60 -2.41
C PHE A 38 0.71 -2.97 -1.06
N PHE A 39 0.69 -2.04 -0.09
CA PHE A 39 1.26 -2.29 1.24
C PHE A 39 0.47 -3.33 2.05
N PHE A 40 -0.84 -3.45 1.82
CA PHE A 40 -1.66 -4.53 2.37
C PHE A 40 -1.13 -5.90 1.94
N PHE A 41 -0.81 -6.09 0.65
CA PHE A 41 -0.23 -7.34 0.19
C PHE A 41 1.17 -7.58 0.77
N VAL A 42 2.01 -6.54 0.85
CA VAL A 42 3.35 -6.66 1.47
C VAL A 42 3.25 -7.06 2.94
N GLY A 43 2.43 -6.38 3.73
CA GLY A 43 2.18 -6.70 5.13
C GLY A 43 1.53 -8.08 5.29
N GLY A 44 0.63 -8.46 4.37
CA GLY A 44 0.00 -9.77 4.32
C GLY A 44 1.00 -10.92 4.08
N VAL A 45 1.98 -10.72 3.19
CA VAL A 45 3.06 -11.71 2.98
C VAL A 45 3.86 -11.94 4.26
N PHE A 46 4.21 -10.87 4.98
CA PHE A 46 4.89 -11.03 6.28
C PHE A 46 4.03 -11.76 7.31
N ALA A 47 2.72 -11.48 7.36
CA ALA A 47 1.79 -12.21 8.22
C ALA A 47 1.78 -13.70 7.90
N VAL A 48 1.73 -14.04 6.60
CA VAL A 48 1.73 -15.44 6.16
C VAL A 48 3.03 -16.13 6.55
N LEU A 49 4.20 -15.51 6.36
CA LEU A 49 5.49 -16.08 6.77
C LEU A 49 5.57 -16.34 8.28
N ILE A 50 5.08 -15.40 9.10
CA ILE A 50 4.98 -15.56 10.55
C ILE A 50 4.10 -16.76 10.91
N ARG A 51 2.96 -16.90 10.22
CA ARG A 51 2.03 -18.02 10.47
C ARG A 51 2.57 -19.35 9.99
N MET A 52 3.34 -19.37 8.89
CA MET A 52 4.00 -20.59 8.42
C MET A 52 5.03 -21.09 9.44
N GLU A 53 5.83 -20.20 10.04
CA GLU A 53 6.78 -20.59 11.10
C GLU A 53 6.08 -21.22 12.31
N LEU A 54 4.86 -20.78 12.63
CA LEU A 54 4.09 -21.24 13.78
C LEU A 54 3.22 -22.49 13.50
N LEU A 55 3.31 -23.10 12.31
CA LEU A 55 2.52 -24.29 11.97
C LEU A 55 2.95 -25.53 12.77
N HIS A 56 4.24 -25.64 13.08
CA HIS A 56 4.78 -26.72 13.88
C HIS A 56 5.63 -26.17 15.03
N PRO A 57 5.68 -26.85 16.18
CA PRO A 57 6.53 -26.44 17.28
C PRO A 57 8.00 -26.66 16.93
N GLY A 58 8.83 -25.63 17.09
CA GLY A 58 10.27 -25.68 16.81
C GLY A 58 10.70 -24.56 15.87
N LYS A 59 11.93 -24.65 15.34
CA LYS A 59 12.42 -23.74 14.30
C LYS A 59 12.22 -24.41 12.94
N ASP A 60 11.35 -23.88 12.09
CA ASP A 60 10.96 -24.52 10.83
C ASP A 60 11.57 -23.79 9.61
N LEU A 61 11.24 -22.52 9.43
CA LEU A 61 11.57 -21.73 8.24
C LEU A 61 12.58 -20.61 8.52
N VAL A 62 12.39 -19.86 9.60
CA VAL A 62 13.18 -18.64 9.90
C VAL A 62 13.91 -18.72 11.22
N SER A 63 14.94 -17.89 11.39
CA SER A 63 15.61 -17.74 12.70
C SER A 63 14.77 -16.88 13.64
N ALA A 64 14.96 -17.01 14.96
CA ALA A 64 14.24 -16.18 15.94
C ALA A 64 14.45 -14.66 15.73
N ASN A 65 15.66 -14.24 15.31
CA ASN A 65 15.92 -12.83 14.98
C ASN A 65 15.11 -12.38 13.75
N THR A 66 15.12 -13.19 12.69
CA THR A 66 14.34 -12.93 11.48
C THR A 66 12.84 -12.87 11.77
N TYR A 67 12.32 -13.77 12.61
CA TYR A 67 10.92 -13.75 13.04
C TYR A 67 10.54 -12.42 13.70
N ASN A 68 11.37 -11.94 14.64
CA ASN A 68 11.13 -10.67 15.33
C ASN A 68 11.14 -9.48 14.36
N GLN A 69 12.01 -9.50 13.35
CA GLN A 69 12.03 -8.49 12.29
C GLN A 69 10.76 -8.54 11.44
N LEU A 70 10.34 -9.72 10.97
CA LEU A 70 9.12 -9.90 10.19
C LEU A 70 7.88 -9.44 10.96
N PHE A 71 7.77 -9.78 12.25
CA PHE A 71 6.67 -9.34 13.11
C PHE A 71 6.62 -7.82 13.25
N THR A 72 7.78 -7.19 13.49
CA THR A 72 7.88 -5.74 13.63
C THR A 72 7.52 -5.02 12.33
N LEU A 73 8.04 -5.50 11.20
CA LEU A 73 7.76 -4.94 9.87
C LEU A 73 6.29 -5.12 9.46
N HIS A 74 5.70 -6.29 9.72
CA HIS A 74 4.28 -6.53 9.51
C HIS A 74 3.43 -5.47 10.24
N GLY A 75 3.66 -5.29 11.54
CA GLY A 75 2.91 -4.33 12.35
C GLY A 75 3.11 -2.88 11.88
N ALA A 76 4.35 -2.46 11.65
CA ALA A 76 4.67 -1.10 11.22
C ALA A 76 4.03 -0.76 9.86
N ILE A 77 4.10 -1.67 8.88
CA ILE A 77 3.50 -1.45 7.55
C ILE A 77 1.99 -1.38 7.63
N MET A 78 1.36 -2.28 8.39
CA MET A 78 -0.11 -2.30 8.51
C MET A 78 -0.64 -1.03 9.17
N ILE A 79 0.03 -0.53 10.23
CA ILE A 79 -0.41 0.69 10.92
C ILE A 79 -0.14 1.93 10.07
N PHE A 80 1.11 2.14 9.65
CA PHE A 80 1.54 3.42 9.09
C PHE A 80 1.35 3.54 7.57
N LEU A 81 1.29 2.43 6.83
CA LEU A 81 1.23 2.45 5.36
C LEU A 81 -0.07 1.88 4.79
N PHE A 82 -0.91 1.26 5.63
CA PHE A 82 -2.22 0.74 5.24
C PHE A 82 -3.38 1.41 5.99
N ILE A 83 -3.33 1.49 7.33
CA ILE A 83 -4.43 2.04 8.16
C ILE A 83 -4.40 3.57 8.22
N ILE A 84 -3.22 4.18 8.42
CA ILE A 84 -3.03 5.64 8.53
C ILE A 84 -2.22 6.19 7.32
N PRO A 85 -2.68 6.00 6.08
CA PRO A 85 -2.00 6.52 4.91
C PRO A 85 -2.30 8.02 4.70
#